data_AF-A0A955H741-F1
#
_entry.id   AF-A0A955H741-F1
#
_cell.length_a   1.000
_cell.length_b   1.000
_cell.length_c   1.000
_cell.angle_alpha   90.00
_cell.angle_beta   90.00
_cell.angle_gamma   90.00
#
_symmetry.space_group_name_H-M   'P 1'
#
loop_
_entity.id
_entity.type
_entity.pdbx_description
1 polymer ?
#
loop_
_entity_poly.entity_id
_entity_poly.type
_entity_poly.pdbx_seq_one_letter_code
_entity_poly.pdbx_strand_id
1 'polypeptide(L)' 'MPTDERVTDKDLKERIENRPQYFHGYNCTKDCSGHEAGYNWAMKNNIMWKSECPNTSKSFNEGCKAWVEN' A
#
# COMPACT_ATOMS: atom_id res chain seq x y z
N MET A 1 17.36 -1.92 -32.96
CA MET A 1 16.42 -1.40 -31.96
C MET A 1 15.21 -2.31 -32.03
N PRO A 2 14.83 -3.06 -30.99
CA PRO A 2 13.74 -4.02 -31.11
C PRO A 2 12.45 -3.29 -31.44
N THR A 3 11.77 -3.81 -32.45
CA THR A 3 10.56 -3.30 -33.10
C THR A 3 9.33 -3.58 -32.26
N ASP A 4 8.38 -2.65 -32.30
CA ASP A 4 6.95 -2.79 -32.02
C ASP A 4 6.47 -4.27 -31.93
N GLU A 5 6.32 -4.75 -30.70
CA GLU A 5 5.63 -6.01 -30.42
C GLU A 5 4.28 -5.61 -29.82
N ARG A 6 3.19 -6.02 -30.47
CA ARG A 6 1.81 -5.73 -30.08
C ARG A 6 1.62 -6.07 -28.61
N VAL A 7 1.70 -5.06 -27.73
CA VAL A 7 1.35 -5.18 -26.32
C VAL A 7 -0.11 -5.60 -26.28
N THR A 8 -0.36 -6.85 -25.90
CA THR A 8 -1.73 -7.33 -25.85
C THR A 8 -2.43 -6.71 -24.62
N ASP A 9 -3.76 -6.59 -24.66
CA ASP A 9 -4.52 -6.14 -23.47
C ASP A 9 -4.24 -7.02 -22.24
N LYS A 10 -3.81 -8.27 -22.46
CA LYS A 10 -3.37 -9.20 -21.44
C LYS A 10 -2.05 -8.76 -20.78
N ASP A 11 -1.07 -8.32 -21.57
CA ASP A 11 0.23 -7.84 -21.06
C ASP A 11 0.08 -6.50 -20.33
N LEU A 12 -0.85 -5.64 -20.77
CA LEU A 12 -1.22 -4.42 -20.05
C LEU A 12 -1.88 -4.73 -18.70
N LYS A 13 -2.79 -5.71 -18.65
CA LYS A 13 -3.40 -6.17 -17.40
C LYS A 13 -2.37 -6.72 -16.43
N GLU A 14 -1.50 -7.62 -16.88
CA GLU A 14 -0.48 -8.21 -16.02
C GLU A 14 0.52 -7.17 -15.50
N ARG A 15 0.83 -6.16 -16.32
CA ARG A 15 1.63 -5.01 -15.89
C ARG A 15 0.91 -4.10 -14.90
N ILE A 16 -0.41 -3.92 -15.01
CA ILE A 16 -1.22 -3.12 -14.09
C ILE A 16 -1.35 -3.84 -12.74
N GLU A 17 -1.56 -5.16 -12.78
CA GLU A 17 -1.74 -6.02 -11.62
C GLU A 17 -0.44 -6.24 -10.84
N ASN A 18 0.71 -6.27 -11.54
CA ASN A 18 2.05 -6.30 -10.92
C ASN A 18 2.67 -4.92 -10.68
N ARG A 19 1.94 -3.81 -10.85
CA ARG A 19 2.52 -2.51 -10.47
C ARG A 19 2.72 -2.49 -8.96
N PRO A 20 3.85 -1.95 -8.48
CA PRO A 20 4.00 -1.69 -7.05
C PRO A 20 2.87 -0.75 -6.63
N GLN A 21 1.96 -1.27 -5.82
CA GLN A 21 0.90 -0.47 -5.23
C GLN A 21 1.49 0.32 -4.06
N TYR A 22 1.04 1.55 -3.89
CA TYR A 22 1.48 2.40 -2.79
C TYR A 22 0.28 2.82 -1.95
N PHE A 23 0.40 2.70 -0.65
CA PHE A 23 -0.56 3.18 0.31
C PHE A 23 0.03 4.39 1.04
N HIS A 24 -0.45 5.60 0.73
CA HIS A 24 0.07 6.86 1.31
C HIS A 24 1.61 6.98 1.27
N GLY A 25 2.24 6.47 0.20
CA GLY A 25 3.70 6.47 0.01
C GLY A 25 4.43 5.21 0.50
N TYR A 26 3.76 4.29 1.18
CA TYR A 26 4.32 3.00 1.59
C TYR A 26 4.10 1.93 0.52
N ASN A 27 5.14 1.15 0.20
CA ASN A 27 5.06 0.11 -0.82
C ASN A 27 4.28 -1.12 -0.32
N CYS A 28 3.27 -1.52 -1.07
CA CYS A 28 2.49 -2.73 -0.82
C CYS A 28 3.18 -3.93 -1.49
N THR A 29 3.26 -5.04 -0.75
CA THR A 29 4.01 -6.24 -1.19
C THR A 29 3.24 -7.12 -2.16
N LYS A 30 1.94 -7.31 -1.92
CA LYS A 30 1.00 -8.00 -2.82
C LYS A 30 -0.27 -7.17 -2.92
N ASP A 31 -0.84 -6.87 -1.76
CA ASP A 31 -2.05 -6.09 -1.60
C ASP A 31 -1.83 -5.03 -0.51
N CYS A 32 -2.49 -3.89 -0.61
CA CYS A 32 -2.42 -2.83 0.40
C CYS A 32 -3.31 -3.10 1.62
N SER A 33 -3.93 -4.28 1.70
CA SER A 33 -4.88 -4.66 2.76
C SER A 33 -4.28 -4.59 4.16
N GLY A 34 -2.98 -4.90 4.32
CA GLY A 34 -2.27 -4.74 5.59
C GLY A 34 -2.14 -3.29 6.03
N HIS A 35 -1.89 -2.38 5.09
CA HIS A 35 -1.84 -0.94 5.34
C HIS A 35 -3.23 -0.36 5.61
N GLU A 36 -4.23 -0.72 4.82
CA GLU A 36 -5.63 -0.32 5.03
C GLU A 36 -6.15 -0.74 6.41
N ALA A 37 -5.81 -1.96 6.85
CA ALA A 37 -6.18 -2.44 8.18
C ALA A 37 -5.58 -1.56 9.29
N GLY A 38 -4.31 -1.18 9.15
CA GLY A 38 -3.61 -0.29 10.10
C GLY A 38 -4.19 1.12 10.11
N TYR A 39 -4.48 1.67 8.93
CA TYR A 39 -5.06 3.01 8.77
C TYR A 39 -6.47 3.08 9.37
N ASN A 40 -7.33 2.11 9.05
CA ASN A 40 -8.68 2.03 9.61
C ASN A 40 -8.66 1.81 11.12
N TRP A 41 -7.72 1.03 11.64
CA TRP A 41 -7.55 0.88 13.08
C TRP A 41 -7.12 2.21 13.72
N ALA A 42 -6.18 2.93 13.13
CA ALA A 42 -5.71 4.22 13.63
C ALA A 42 -6.84 5.26 13.66
N MET A 43 -7.62 5.35 12.58
CA MET A 43 -8.81 6.19 12.49
C MET A 43 -9.84 5.83 13.57
N LYS A 44 -10.17 4.54 13.74
CA LYS A 44 -11.15 4.08 14.74
C LYS A 44 -10.72 4.35 16.18
N ASN A 45 -9.41 4.30 16.45
CA ASN A 45 -8.86 4.57 17.78
C ASN A 45 -8.45 6.04 17.97
N ASN A 46 -8.71 6.92 16.99
CA ASN A 46 -8.30 8.33 16.99
C ASN A 46 -6.82 8.51 17.35
N ILE A 47 -5.97 7.67 16.75
CA ILE A 47 -4.53 7.75 16.95
C ILE A 47 -4.03 9.09 16.43
N MET A 48 -3.32 9.83 17.27
CA MET A 48 -2.74 11.12 16.91
C MET A 48 -1.21 11.09 16.85
N TRP A 49 -0.58 10.04 17.40
CA TRP A 49 0.87 9.95 17.46
C TRP A 49 1.39 8.63 16.87
N LYS A 50 2.48 8.71 16.10
CA LYS A 50 3.12 7.52 15.49
C LYS A 50 3.62 6.52 16.53
N SER A 51 3.89 6.96 17.75
CA SER A 51 4.29 6.13 18.89
C SER A 51 3.18 5.24 19.42
N GLU A 52 1.91 5.58 19.16
CA GLU A 52 0.75 4.76 19.53
C GLU A 52 0.46 3.67 18.50
N CYS A 53 1.11 3.73 17.34
CA CYS A 53 0.95 2.72 16.31
C CYS A 53 1.57 1.38 16.73
N PRO A 54 0.79 0.29 16.73
CA PRO A 54 1.26 -1.01 17.15
C PRO A 54 2.27 -1.56 16.14
N ASN A 55 3.29 -2.25 16.66
CA ASN A 55 4.31 -2.91 15.86
C ASN A 55 3.94 -4.38 15.58
N THR A 56 2.70 -4.63 15.16
CA THR A 56 2.18 -5.98 14.89
C THR A 56 2.73 -6.56 13.60
N SER A 57 2.62 -5.79 12.51
CA SER A 57 3.17 -6.12 11.19
C SER A 57 3.71 -4.87 10.55
N LYS A 58 4.75 -4.99 9.72
CA LYS A 58 5.32 -3.85 8.99
C LYS A 58 4.24 -3.06 8.24
N SER A 59 3.44 -3.73 7.41
CA SER A 59 2.37 -3.11 6.65
C SER A 59 1.28 -2.46 7.53
N PHE A 60 0.93 -3.10 8.65
CA PHE A 60 -0.04 -2.54 9.59
C PHE A 60 0.50 -1.27 10.27
N ASN A 61 1.74 -1.31 10.72
CA ASN A 61 2.40 -0.18 11.37
C ASN A 61 2.55 1.00 10.41
N GLU A 62 2.93 0.73 9.17
CA GLU A 62 3.01 1.71 8.08
C GLU A 62 1.64 2.32 7.78
N GLY A 63 0.57 1.51 7.75
CA GLY A 63 -0.81 1.98 7.59
C GLY A 63 -1.28 2.89 8.72
N CYS A 64 -0.94 2.55 9.97
CA CYS A 64 -1.24 3.41 11.11
C CYS A 64 -0.47 4.74 11.05
N LYS A 65 0.82 4.70 10.68
CA LYS A 65 1.63 5.91 10.50
C LYS A 65 1.07 6.80 9.39
N ALA A 66 0.59 6.21 8.30
CA ALA A 66 -0.05 6.93 7.21
C ALA A 66 -1.27 7.76 7.68
N TRP A 67 -2.05 7.28 8.66
CA TRP A 67 -3.14 8.07 9.25
C TRP A 67 -2.63 9.30 10.00
N VAL A 68 -1.56 9.14 10.79
CA VAL A 68 -0.97 10.23 11.60
C VAL A 68 -0.19 11.23 10.74
N GLU A 69 0.36 10.79 9.62
CA GLU A 69 1.16 11.61 8.69
C GLU A 69 0.32 12.43 7.70
N ASN A 70 -0.98 12.16 7.61
CA ASN A 70 -1.91 12.70 6.61
C ASN A 70 -2.82 13.79 7.18
#